data_AF-A0A257DX72-F1
#
_entry.id   AF-A0A257DX72-F1
#
_cell.length_a   1.000
_cell.length_b   1.000
_cell.length_c   1.000
_cell.angle_alpha   90.00
_cell.angle_beta   90.00
_cell.angle_gamma   90.00
#
_symmetry.space_group_name_H-M   'P 1'
#
loop_
_entity.id
_entity.type
_entity.pdbx_description
1 polymer ?
#
loop_
_entity_poly.entity_id
_entity_poly.type
_entity_poly.pdbx_seq_one_letter_code
_entity_poly.pdbx_strand_id
1 'polypeptide(L)'
;MSKQHLQILDPSLKANISFENEHFVAKHVTYHAADGGYLVEGTSEDGRRRLIIFSPTIFDVTKTYKLVPYSPKDGEARVVFYRPTSSIGYWNFHSDRGTLSFIAQASGLHGVFNSFSNASPGNFPDTQINGSFQVRNI
;
A
#
# COMPACT_ATOMS: atom_id res chain seq x y z
N MET A 1 -9.07 -9.56 25.62
CA MET A 1 -10.09 -9.21 24.61
C MET A 1 -9.66 -9.84 23.29
N SER A 2 -10.52 -10.64 22.65
CA SER A 2 -10.14 -11.36 21.43
C SER A 2 -9.97 -10.35 20.29
N LYS A 3 -8.81 -10.34 19.64
CA LYS A 3 -8.59 -9.58 18.42
C LYS A 3 -9.54 -10.15 17.36
N GLN A 4 -10.64 -9.45 17.08
CA GLN A 4 -11.54 -9.84 15.99
C GLN A 4 -10.71 -9.77 14.69
N HIS A 5 -10.41 -10.94 14.12
CA HIS A 5 -9.94 -11.04 12.76
C HIS A 5 -11.08 -10.58 11.85
N LEU A 6 -10.96 -9.38 11.30
CA LEU A 6 -11.87 -8.87 10.28
C LEU A 6 -11.68 -9.70 9.01
N GLN A 7 -12.75 -10.33 8.54
CA GLN A 7 -12.73 -11.19 7.36
C GLN A 7 -12.88 -10.32 6.10
N ILE A 8 -11.87 -10.35 5.23
CA ILE A 8 -11.86 -9.55 4.00
C ILE A 8 -12.51 -10.36 2.88
N LEU A 9 -13.61 -9.86 2.33
CA LEU A 9 -14.48 -10.62 1.42
C LEU A 9 -14.27 -10.36 -0.08
N ASP A 10 -13.37 -9.45 -0.47
CA ASP A 10 -12.78 -9.38 -1.83
C ASP A 10 -11.55 -8.45 -1.80
N PRO A 11 -10.49 -8.82 -1.06
CA PRO A 11 -9.31 -7.98 -0.93
C PRO A 11 -8.56 -7.95 -2.26
N SER A 12 -8.72 -6.87 -3.04
CA SER A 12 -7.80 -6.61 -4.15
C SER A 12 -6.98 -5.37 -3.89
N LEU A 13 -5.67 -5.49 -4.02
CA LEU A 13 -4.72 -4.39 -4.06
C LEU A 13 -4.10 -4.40 -5.45
N LYS A 14 -4.33 -3.32 -6.19
CA LYS A 14 -3.89 -3.18 -7.58
C LYS A 14 -3.04 -1.94 -7.71
N ALA A 15 -1.93 -2.01 -8.43
CA ALA A 15 -1.12 -0.85 -8.71
C ALA A 15 -0.44 -0.94 -10.08
N ASN A 16 -0.35 0.18 -10.77
CA ASN A 16 0.54 0.39 -11.90
C ASN A 16 1.83 1.06 -11.39
N ILE A 17 2.98 0.51 -11.79
CA ILE A 17 4.31 0.97 -11.35
C ILE A 17 5.07 1.35 -12.62
N SER A 18 5.47 2.61 -12.75
CA SER A 18 5.90 3.19 -14.04
C SER A 18 7.07 2.49 -14.75
N PHE A 19 7.95 1.80 -14.03
CA PHE A 19 9.08 1.06 -14.61
C PHE A 19 8.80 -0.44 -14.78
N GLU A 20 7.67 -0.95 -14.30
CA GLU A 20 7.28 -2.35 -14.47
C GLU A 20 6.46 -2.53 -15.75
N ASN A 21 6.67 -3.65 -16.44
CA ASN A 21 5.88 -3.99 -17.62
C ASN A 21 4.49 -4.53 -17.25
N GLU A 22 4.34 -5.10 -16.05
CA GLU A 22 3.10 -5.70 -15.57
C GLU A 22 2.53 -4.93 -14.38
N HIS A 23 1.20 -4.82 -14.35
CA HIS A 23 0.51 -4.32 -13.17
C HIS A 23 0.67 -5.25 -11.98
N PHE A 24 0.84 -4.66 -10.80
CA PHE A 24 0.76 -5.38 -9.54
C PHE A 24 -0.71 -5.69 -9.23
N VAL A 25 -1.02 -6.95 -8.99
CA VAL A 25 -2.33 -7.40 -8.52
C VAL A 25 -2.13 -8.42 -7.41
N ALA A 26 -2.66 -8.12 -6.23
CA ALA A 26 -2.81 -9.07 -5.14
C ALA A 26 -4.30 -9.38 -4.95
N LYS A 27 -4.68 -10.66 -5.04
CA LYS A 27 -6.04 -11.17 -4.77
C LYS A 27 -6.26 -11.50 -3.29
N HIS A 28 -5.17 -11.53 -2.52
CA HIS A 28 -5.19 -11.67 -1.08
C HIS A 28 -4.46 -10.45 -0.49
N VAL A 29 -5.24 -9.60 0.16
CA VAL A 29 -4.78 -8.41 0.88
C VAL A 29 -5.13 -8.63 2.32
N THR A 30 -4.22 -8.29 3.22
CA THR A 30 -4.46 -8.30 4.65
C THR A 30 -4.52 -6.88 5.16
N TYR A 31 -5.43 -6.62 6.10
CA TYR A 31 -5.47 -5.39 6.88
C TYR A 31 -5.29 -5.75 8.34
N HIS A 32 -4.23 -5.27 8.97
CA HIS A 32 -3.94 -5.60 10.36
C HIS A 32 -3.19 -4.49 11.09
N ALA A 33 -3.32 -4.52 12.42
CA ALA A 33 -2.49 -3.70 13.30
C ALA A 33 -1.11 -4.34 13.47
N ALA A 34 -0.06 -3.53 13.36
CA ALA A 34 1.33 -3.90 13.60
C ALA A 34 1.97 -2.92 14.59
N ASP A 35 3.15 -3.25 15.09
CA ASP A 35 3.87 -2.36 16.01
C ASP A 35 4.14 -1.01 15.34
N GLY A 36 3.44 0.02 15.82
CA GLY A 36 3.53 1.38 15.30
C GLY A 36 2.40 1.84 14.37
N GLY A 37 1.43 0.99 14.01
CA GLY A 37 0.28 1.46 13.23
C GLY A 37 -0.58 0.38 12.58
N TYR A 38 -1.27 0.77 11.50
CA TYR A 38 -2.17 -0.06 10.71
C TYR A 38 -1.63 -0.19 9.30
N LEU A 39 -1.75 -1.38 8.73
CA LEU A 39 -1.22 -1.65 7.41
C LEU A 39 -2.15 -2.49 6.55
N VAL A 40 -2.19 -2.12 5.27
CA VAL A 40 -2.80 -2.85 4.17
C VAL A 40 -1.67 -3.46 3.36
N GLU A 41 -1.70 -4.76 3.16
CA GLU A 41 -0.62 -5.48 2.50
C GLU A 41 -1.17 -6.47 1.49
N GLY A 42 -0.69 -6.37 0.25
CA GLY A 42 -0.91 -7.39 -0.78
C GLY A 42 0.41 -8.03 -1.20
N THR A 43 0.37 -9.33 -1.49
CA THR A 43 1.48 -10.08 -2.08
C THR A 43 1.03 -10.65 -3.43
N SER A 44 1.90 -10.60 -4.44
CA SER A 44 1.62 -11.20 -5.75
C SER A 44 1.51 -12.73 -5.66
N GLU A 45 0.83 -13.36 -6.64
CA GLU A 45 0.60 -14.81 -6.64
C GLU A 45 1.91 -15.63 -6.61
N ASP A 46 2.98 -15.12 -7.22
CA ASP A 46 4.31 -15.75 -7.21
C ASP A 46 5.09 -15.55 -5.90
N GLY A 47 4.53 -14.80 -4.94
CA GLY A 47 5.15 -14.49 -3.64
C GLY A 47 6.35 -13.54 -3.72
N ARG A 48 6.69 -13.02 -4.90
CA ARG A 48 7.92 -12.27 -5.12
C ARG A 48 7.79 -10.78 -4.89
N ARG A 49 6.62 -10.22 -5.17
CA ARG A 49 6.33 -8.79 -5.06
C ARG A 49 5.36 -8.54 -3.91
N ARG A 50 5.57 -7.47 -3.17
CA ARG A 50 4.71 -7.07 -2.04
C ARG A 50 4.48 -5.58 -2.07
N LEU A 51 3.25 -5.15 -1.86
CA LEU A 51 2.87 -3.74 -1.77
C LEU A 51 2.22 -3.50 -0.41
N ILE A 52 2.75 -2.55 0.34
CA ILE A 52 2.33 -2.22 1.70
C ILE A 52 1.92 -0.76 1.74
N ILE A 53 0.80 -0.47 2.39
CA ILE A 53 0.32 0.86 2.69
C ILE A 53 0.19 0.93 4.21
N PHE A 54 0.85 1.89 4.85
CA PHE A 54 0.87 2.00 6.31
C PHE A 54 0.46 3.40 6.75
N SER A 55 -0.27 3.45 7.86
CA SER A 55 -0.63 4.66 8.58
C SER A 55 -0.40 4.41 10.09
N PRO A 56 0.04 5.40 10.87
CA PRO A 56 0.20 5.24 12.32
C PRO A 56 -1.15 5.10 13.04
N THR A 57 -2.24 5.54 12.40
CA THR A 57 -3.61 5.47 12.89
C THR A 57 -4.49 4.65 11.94
N ILE A 58 -5.68 4.24 12.41
CA ILE A 58 -6.69 3.60 11.54
C ILE A 58 -6.97 4.53 10.36
N PHE A 59 -7.12 3.97 9.16
CA PHE A 59 -7.52 4.76 8.00
C PHE A 59 -8.92 5.37 8.20
N ASP A 60 -8.97 6.69 8.22
CA ASP A 60 -10.16 7.52 8.27
C ASP A 60 -10.56 7.88 6.84
N VAL A 61 -11.75 7.44 6.48
CA VAL A 61 -12.29 7.54 5.12
C VAL A 61 -12.62 8.98 4.72
N THR A 62 -12.72 9.88 5.68
CA THR A 62 -12.98 11.31 5.44
C THR A 62 -11.70 12.09 5.17
N LYS A 63 -10.53 11.48 5.40
CA LYS A 63 -9.23 12.13 5.27
C LYS A 63 -8.58 11.84 3.93
N THR A 64 -7.83 12.82 3.46
CA THR A 64 -6.78 12.62 2.46
C THR A 64 -5.45 12.56 3.19
N TYR A 65 -4.71 11.48 2.98
CA TYR A 65 -3.40 11.24 3.56
C TYR A 65 -2.31 11.76 2.63
N LYS A 66 -1.32 12.44 3.22
CA LYS A 66 -0.09 12.77 2.52
C LYS A 66 0.83 11.54 2.50
N LEU A 67 1.31 11.16 1.32
CA LEU A 67 2.27 10.07 1.19
C LEU A 67 3.69 10.58 1.45
N VAL A 68 4.40 9.90 2.34
CA VAL A 68 5.70 10.28 2.89
C VAL A 68 6.61 9.06 3.06
N PRO A 69 7.95 9.24 3.12
CA PRO A 69 8.87 8.09 3.21
C PRO A 69 8.79 7.39 4.56
N TYR A 70 8.46 8.15 5.60
CA TYR A 70 8.18 7.69 6.96
C TYR A 70 6.94 8.42 7.46
N SER A 71 6.01 7.67 8.06
CA SER A 71 4.68 8.18 8.43
C SER A 71 4.46 8.20 9.95
N PRO A 72 5.11 9.12 10.69
CA PRO A 72 5.01 9.15 12.16
C PRO A 72 3.73 9.79 12.72
N LYS A 73 2.92 10.48 11.90
CA LYS A 73 1.80 11.30 12.38
C LYS A 73 0.48 10.99 11.69
N ASP A 74 -0.62 11.34 12.36
CA ASP A 74 -1.97 11.26 11.77
C ASP A 74 -2.08 12.14 10.52
N GLY A 75 -2.81 11.68 9.51
CA GLY A 75 -2.90 12.33 8.19
C GLY A 75 -1.71 12.07 7.26
N GLU A 76 -0.71 11.31 7.69
CA GLU A 76 0.36 10.78 6.85
C GLU A 76 0.16 9.29 6.61
N ALA A 77 0.60 8.81 5.43
CA ALA A 77 0.72 7.39 5.14
C ALA A 77 2.01 7.13 4.34
N ARG A 78 2.46 5.89 4.31
CA ARG A 78 3.56 5.45 3.43
C ARG A 78 3.08 4.34 2.50
N VAL A 79 3.50 4.39 1.26
CA VAL A 79 3.40 3.28 0.31
C VAL A 79 4.81 2.69 0.14
N VAL A 80 4.92 1.38 0.28
CA VAL A 80 6.18 0.66 0.09
C VAL A 80 5.97 -0.51 -0.87
N PHE A 81 6.71 -0.52 -1.97
CA PHE A 81 6.73 -1.65 -2.90
C PHE A 81 8.05 -2.41 -2.80
N TYR A 82 7.96 -3.71 -2.57
CA TYR A 82 9.08 -4.64 -2.51
C TYR A 82 9.07 -5.50 -3.77
N ARG A 83 10.24 -5.66 -4.39
CA ARG A 83 10.47 -6.65 -5.46
C ARG A 83 11.83 -7.32 -5.32
N PRO A 84 12.01 -8.56 -5.78
CA PRO A 84 13.31 -9.21 -5.75
C PRO A 84 14.25 -8.49 -6.72
N THR A 85 15.53 -8.42 -6.36
CA THR A 85 16.60 -8.11 -7.31
C THR A 85 17.04 -9.40 -8.01
N SER A 86 17.62 -9.28 -9.21
CA SER A 86 18.10 -10.44 -9.99
C SER A 86 19.32 -11.13 -9.38
N SER A 87 19.96 -10.54 -8.35
CA SER A 87 21.23 -11.04 -7.82
C SER A 87 21.32 -11.08 -6.30
N ILE A 88 20.85 -10.09 -5.54
CA ILE A 88 21.04 -10.01 -4.08
C ILE A 88 19.95 -9.11 -3.44
N GLY A 89 18.96 -9.68 -2.74
CA GLY A 89 18.01 -8.94 -1.89
C GLY A 89 16.74 -8.38 -2.55
N TYR A 90 16.07 -7.45 -1.88
CA TYR A 90 14.87 -6.75 -2.36
C TYR A 90 15.16 -5.27 -2.62
N TRP A 91 14.63 -4.72 -3.71
CA TRP A 91 14.51 -3.27 -3.86
C TRP A 91 13.25 -2.81 -3.13
N ASN A 92 13.39 -1.71 -2.38
CA ASN A 92 12.28 -1.10 -1.66
C ASN A 92 12.01 0.28 -2.25
N PHE A 93 10.81 0.48 -2.79
CA PHE A 93 10.36 1.77 -3.29
C PHE A 93 9.48 2.39 -2.24
N HIS A 94 9.93 3.50 -1.65
CA HIS A 94 9.19 4.22 -0.62
C HIS A 94 8.60 5.49 -1.21
N SER A 95 7.32 5.72 -0.97
CA SER A 95 6.67 6.97 -1.36
C SER A 95 7.40 8.16 -0.74
N ASP A 96 7.76 9.17 -1.52
CA ASP A 96 8.34 10.42 -1.01
C ASP A 96 7.35 11.59 -1.02
N ARG A 97 6.41 11.55 -1.96
CA ARG A 97 5.27 12.48 -2.11
C ARG A 97 4.09 11.78 -2.76
N GLY A 98 2.92 12.39 -2.63
CA GLY A 98 1.67 11.89 -3.22
C GLY A 98 0.50 11.96 -2.25
N THR A 99 -0.61 11.34 -2.62
CA THR A 99 -1.83 11.32 -1.83
C THR A 99 -2.48 9.95 -1.81
N LEU A 100 -3.17 9.65 -0.71
CA LEU A 100 -4.11 8.54 -0.56
C LEU A 100 -5.46 9.13 -0.11
N SER A 101 -6.53 8.82 -0.81
CA SER A 101 -7.89 9.21 -0.45
C SER A 101 -8.82 8.02 -0.49
N PHE A 102 -9.99 8.16 0.12
CA PHE A 102 -11.00 7.12 0.18
C PHE A 102 -12.28 7.57 -0.50
N ILE A 103 -12.93 6.62 -1.17
CA ILE A 103 -14.25 6.79 -1.76
C ILE A 103 -15.15 5.72 -1.15
N ALA A 104 -16.24 6.14 -0.50
CA ALA A 104 -17.27 5.22 -0.04
C ALA A 104 -18.04 4.68 -1.25
N GLN A 105 -18.15 3.36 -1.35
CA GLN A 105 -18.92 2.67 -2.38
C GLN A 105 -19.88 1.66 -1.73
N ALA A 106 -20.95 1.31 -2.43
CA ALA A 106 -21.92 0.32 -1.95
C ALA A 106 -21.28 -1.05 -1.62
N SER A 107 -20.16 -1.38 -2.28
CA SER A 107 -19.41 -2.63 -2.10
C SER A 107 -18.31 -2.56 -1.02
N GLY A 108 -18.01 -1.37 -0.48
CA GLY A 108 -16.98 -1.17 0.54
C GLY A 108 -16.29 0.20 0.46
N LEU A 109 -15.18 0.33 1.18
CA LEU A 109 -14.29 1.49 1.14
C LEU A 109 -13.19 1.27 0.11
N HIS A 110 -13.07 2.20 -0.83
CA HIS A 110 -12.07 2.15 -1.89
C HIS A 110 -10.98 3.20 -1.60
N GLY A 111 -9.81 2.75 -1.17
CA GLY A 111 -8.63 3.60 -1.07
C GLY A 111 -7.95 3.74 -2.42
N VAL A 112 -7.70 4.97 -2.88
CA VAL A 112 -7.02 5.29 -4.14
C VAL A 112 -5.79 6.11 -3.82
N PHE A 113 -4.65 5.74 -4.40
CA PHE A 113 -3.38 6.42 -4.14
C PHE A 113 -2.60 6.68 -5.42
N ASN A 114 -1.90 7.81 -5.41
CA ASN A 114 -0.90 8.19 -6.39
C ASN A 114 0.35 8.61 -5.61
N SER A 115 1.44 7.88 -5.78
CA SER A 115 2.70 8.14 -5.12
C SER A 115 3.83 8.28 -6.11
N PHE A 116 4.77 9.16 -5.80
CA PHE A 116 6.12 9.14 -6.35
C PHE A 116 7.00 8.44 -5.32
N SER A 117 7.91 7.59 -5.77
CA SER A 117 8.71 6.73 -4.90
C SER A 117 10.18 6.76 -5.29
N ASN A 118 11.03 6.75 -4.27
CA ASN A 118 12.48 6.57 -4.43
C ASN A 118 12.85 5.12 -4.10
N ALA A 119 13.73 4.54 -4.91
CA ALA A 119 14.25 3.20 -4.69
C ALA A 119 15.38 3.21 -3.66
N SER A 120 15.45 2.16 -2.85
CA SER A 120 16.60 1.88 -1.99
C SER A 120 16.88 0.38 -1.96
N PRO A 121 18.15 -0.06 -2.15
CA PRO A 121 19.32 0.74 -2.59
C PRO A 121 19.14 1.29 -4.03
N GLY A 122 20.17 1.89 -4.64
CA GLY A 122 20.26 2.09 -6.11
C GLY A 122 19.74 3.41 -6.68
N ASN A 123 20.11 3.70 -7.93
CA ASN A 123 19.63 4.86 -8.71
C ASN A 123 18.59 4.38 -9.73
N PHE A 124 17.31 4.53 -9.39
CA PHE A 124 16.19 4.29 -10.31
C PHE A 124 15.64 5.61 -10.83
N PRO A 125 15.04 5.65 -12.04
CA PRO A 125 14.25 6.80 -12.46
C PRO A 125 13.07 7.02 -11.52
N ASP A 126 12.58 8.26 -11.46
CA ASP A 126 11.38 8.64 -10.70
C ASP A 126 10.26 7.61 -10.94
N THR A 127 9.92 6.88 -9.87
CA THR A 127 8.89 5.85 -9.93
C THR A 127 7.57 6.44 -9.54
N GLN A 128 6.56 6.29 -10.39
CA GLN A 128 5.18 6.57 -10.02
C GLN A 128 4.45 5.25 -9.75
N ILE A 129 3.78 5.18 -8.59
CA ILE A 129 2.90 4.07 -8.23
C ILE A 129 1.49 4.62 -8.07
N ASN A 130 0.62 4.23 -9.00
CA ASN A 130 -0.80 4.56 -8.99
C ASN A 130 -1.57 3.29 -8.67
N GLY A 131 -2.36 3.29 -7.61
CA GLY A 131 -3.05 2.08 -7.22
C GLY A 131 -4.28 2.32 -6.41
N SER A 132 -4.91 1.22 -6.06
CA SER A 132 -6.08 1.24 -5.21
C SER A 132 -6.27 -0.08 -4.48
N PHE A 133 -7.00 -0.03 -3.39
CA PHE A 133 -7.38 -1.19 -2.61
C PHE A 133 -8.80 -1.07 -2.09
N GLN A 134 -9.47 -2.21 -1.95
CA GLN A 134 -10.80 -2.27 -1.36
C GLN A 134 -10.76 -2.95 0.00
N VAL A 135 -11.35 -2.31 1.00
CA VAL A 135 -11.67 -2.92 2.30
C VAL A 135 -13.18 -2.81 2.49
N ARG A 136 -13.87 -3.92 2.79
CA ARG A 136 -15.31 -3.85 3.07
C ARG A 136 -15.53 -3.07 4.38
N ASN A 137 -16.62 -2.32 4.42
CA ASN A 137 -16.97 -1.44 5.54
C ASN A 137 -16.93 -2.23 6.87
N ILE A 138 -16.31 -1.61 7.87
CA ILE A 138 -16.16 -2.12 9.24
C ILE A 138 -17.52 -2.05 9.95
#